data_AF-A0A2C0ZAP7-F1
#
_entry.id   AF-A0A2C0ZAP7-F1
#
_cell.length_a   1.000
_cell.length_b   1.000
_cell.length_c   1.000
_cell.angle_alpha   90.00
_cell.angle_beta   90.00
_cell.angle_gamma   90.00
#
_symmetry.space_group_name_H-M   'P 1'
#
loop_
_entity.id
_entity.type
_entity.pdbx_description
1 polymer ?
#
loop_
_entity_poly.entity_id
_entity_poly.type
_entity_poly.pdbx_seq_one_letter_code
_entity_poly.pdbx_strand_id
1 'polypeptide(L)' 'MKSIKRRFSIEKAEWSDEREGQYKKECYDIVFSFRDKIKVEDETVFIQKNDGNIKLEKPLKSKTFWFGTWLRIRDLYQIN' A
#
# COMPACT_ATOMS: atom_id res chain seq x y z
N MET A 1 35.76 -22.96 12.21
CA MET A 1 35.06 -21.85 11.51
C MET A 1 34.20 -22.40 10.38
N LYS A 2 32.88 -22.27 10.45
CA LYS A 2 31.97 -22.44 9.29
C LYS A 2 30.74 -21.55 9.51
N SER A 3 30.79 -20.35 8.94
CA SER A 3 29.74 -19.34 8.98
C SER A 3 28.64 -19.72 7.99
N ILE A 4 27.51 -20.24 8.48
CA ILE A 4 26.35 -20.56 7.64
C ILE A 4 25.39 -19.37 7.67
N LYS A 5 25.50 -18.50 6.66
CA LYS A 5 24.56 -17.44 6.30
C LYS A 5 23.16 -18.03 6.05
N ARG A 6 22.26 -18.02 7.05
CA ARG A 6 20.86 -18.48 6.86
C ARG A 6 19.76 -17.64 7.53
N ARG A 7 20.06 -16.45 8.08
CA ARG A 7 19.04 -15.68 8.81
C ARG A 7 18.66 -14.32 8.22
N PHE A 8 19.46 -13.74 7.32
CA PHE A 8 19.17 -12.41 6.77
C PHE A 8 17.94 -12.37 5.84
N SER A 9 17.58 -13.48 5.21
CA SER A 9 16.45 -13.51 4.26
C SER A 9 15.08 -13.54 4.93
N ILE A 10 14.99 -14.08 6.15
CA ILE A 10 13.71 -14.20 6.88
C ILE A 10 13.35 -12.85 7.50
N GLU A 11 14.32 -12.20 8.15
CA GLU A 11 14.16 -10.88 8.75
C GLU A 11 13.78 -9.80 7.71
N LYS A 12 14.37 -9.86 6.51
CA LYS A 12 14.02 -8.98 5.37
C LYS A 12 12.60 -9.20 4.84
N ALA A 13 12.12 -10.44 4.89
CA ALA A 13 10.77 -10.80 4.43
C ALA A 13 9.73 -10.32 5.44
N GLU A 14 9.94 -10.58 6.73
CA GLU A 14 9.07 -10.06 7.82
C GLU A 14 9.00 -8.52 7.80
N TRP A 15 10.12 -7.86 7.54
CA TRP A 15 10.15 -6.40 7.42
C TRP A 15 9.44 -5.87 6.16
N SER A 16 9.29 -6.70 5.12
CA SER A 16 8.53 -6.33 3.91
C SER A 16 7.02 -6.46 4.13
N ASP A 17 6.58 -7.50 4.84
CA ASP A 17 5.18 -7.71 5.20
C ASP A 17 4.68 -6.67 6.22
N GLU A 18 5.49 -6.32 7.23
CA GLU A 18 5.14 -5.29 8.21
C GLU A 18 4.94 -3.92 7.54
N ARG A 19 5.78 -3.60 6.55
CA ARG A 19 5.68 -2.36 5.78
C ARG A 19 4.45 -2.31 4.88
N GLU A 20 4.06 -3.41 4.24
CA GLU A 20 2.78 -3.45 3.50
C GLU A 20 1.58 -3.16 4.40
N GLY A 21 1.58 -3.68 5.64
CA GLY A 21 0.58 -3.35 6.65
C GLY A 21 0.58 -1.86 7.03
N GLN A 22 1.77 -1.27 7.17
CA GLN A 22 1.89 0.16 7.44
C GLN A 22 1.39 1.02 6.28
N TYR A 23 1.79 0.72 5.04
CA TYR A 23 1.31 1.43 3.85
C TYR A 23 -0.20 1.33 3.70
N LYS A 24 -0.79 0.16 3.99
CA LYS A 24 -2.24 0.00 4.04
C LYS A 24 -2.84 1.01 5.02
N LYS A 25 -2.39 1.01 6.28
CA LYS A 25 -2.91 1.92 7.30
C LYS A 25 -2.79 3.38 6.88
N GLU A 26 -1.65 3.80 6.36
CA GLU A 26 -1.44 5.17 5.89
C GLU A 26 -2.35 5.53 4.70
N CYS A 27 -2.59 4.61 3.77
CA CYS A 27 -3.55 4.83 2.69
C CYS A 27 -4.94 5.16 3.25
N TYR A 28 -5.44 4.33 4.18
CA TYR A 28 -6.75 4.54 4.79
C TYR A 28 -6.80 5.84 5.59
N ASP A 29 -5.74 6.17 6.33
CA ASP A 29 -5.67 7.40 7.14
C ASP A 29 -5.71 8.66 6.27
N ILE A 30 -4.90 8.69 5.20
CA ILE A 30 -4.91 9.77 4.20
C ILE A 30 -6.31 9.94 3.62
N VAL A 31 -6.87 8.87 3.03
CA VAL A 31 -8.17 8.93 2.35
C VAL A 31 -9.28 9.35 3.33
N PHE A 32 -9.23 8.87 4.57
CA PHE A 32 -10.16 9.26 5.62
C PHE A 32 -10.05 10.74 6.01
N SER A 33 -8.84 11.31 6.05
CA SER A 33 -8.60 12.73 6.31
C SER A 33 -9.31 13.63 5.29
N PHE A 34 -9.40 13.18 4.04
CA PHE A 34 -10.15 13.86 2.98
C PHE A 34 -11.64 13.50 2.92
N ARG A 35 -12.16 12.74 3.91
CA ARG A 35 -13.53 12.20 3.98
C ARG A 35 -13.91 11.28 2.82
N ASP A 36 -12.92 10.74 2.15
CA ASP A 36 -13.08 9.77 1.08
C ASP A 36 -13.03 8.34 1.66
N LYS A 37 -13.28 7.32 0.83
CA LYS A 37 -13.23 5.91 1.26
C LYS A 37 -12.41 5.05 0.30
N ILE A 38 -11.65 4.11 0.85
CA ILE A 38 -10.97 3.08 0.05
C ILE A 38 -11.87 1.84 -0.06
N LYS A 39 -12.13 1.40 -1.28
CA LYS A 39 -12.78 0.13 -1.60
C LYS A 39 -11.81 -0.74 -2.39
N VAL A 40 -11.64 -2.00 -2.00
CA VAL A 40 -10.77 -2.94 -2.73
C VAL A 40 -11.66 -4.01 -3.36
N GLU A 41 -11.66 -4.11 -4.68
CA GLU A 41 -12.40 -5.11 -5.45
C GLU A 41 -11.45 -5.75 -6.47
N ASP A 42 -11.38 -7.08 -6.51
CA ASP A 42 -10.57 -7.85 -7.49
C ASP A 42 -9.10 -7.39 -7.61
N GLU A 43 -8.44 -7.20 -6.45
CA GLU A 43 -7.07 -6.66 -6.36
C GLU A 43 -6.92 -5.28 -7.04
N THR A 44 -8.01 -4.51 -7.10
CA THR A 44 -8.01 -3.14 -7.58
C THR A 44 -8.49 -2.24 -6.46
N VAL A 45 -7.77 -1.15 -6.23
CA VAL A 45 -8.14 -0.17 -5.21
C VAL A 45 -8.94 0.95 -5.86
N PHE A 46 -10.06 1.31 -5.26
CA PHE A 46 -10.92 2.40 -5.67
C PHE A 46 -11.00 3.41 -4.53
N ILE A 47 -10.80 4.68 -4.84
CA ILE A 47 -11.08 5.78 -3.93
C ILE A 47 -12.48 6.29 -4.26
N GLN A 48 -13.42 6.07 -3.37
CA GLN A 48 -14.75 6.65 -3.44
C GLN A 48 -14.70 8.05 -2.86
N LYS A 49 -14.78 9.05 -3.75
CA LYS A 49 -14.94 10.45 -3.42
C LYS A 49 -16.40 10.86 -3.47
N ASN A 50 -16.71 12.01 -2.89
CA ASN A 50 -18.06 12.58 -2.92
C ASN A 50 -18.54 12.89 -4.37
N ASP A 51 -17.59 13.25 -5.26
CA ASP A 51 -17.87 13.61 -6.66
C ASP A 51 -17.70 12.43 -7.65
N GLY A 52 -17.28 11.25 -7.17
CA GLY A 52 -17.10 10.08 -8.03
C GLY A 52 -16.09 9.06 -7.50
N ASN A 53 -15.97 7.93 -8.19
CA ASN A 53 -14.99 6.89 -7.85
C ASN A 53 -13.74 7.03 -8.70
N ILE A 54 -12.58 7.18 -8.08
CA ILE A 54 -11.28 7.13 -8.75
C ILE A 54 -10.73 5.72 -8.66
N LYS A 55 -10.50 5.09 -9.80
CA LYS A 55 -9.83 3.79 -9.89
C LYS A 55 -8.33 4.01 -9.78
N LEU A 56 -7.71 3.45 -8.73
CA LEU A 56 -6.26 3.29 -8.67
C LEU A 56 -5.92 2.02 -9.46
N GLU A 57 -5.09 2.15 -10.50
CA GLU A 57 -4.69 1.02 -11.34
C GLU A 57 -4.16 -0.15 -10.51
N LYS A 58 -4.42 -1.37 -10.99
CA LYS A 58 -3.96 -2.61 -10.37
C LYS A 58 -2.44 -2.55 -10.21
N PRO A 59 -1.89 -2.67 -8.98
CA PRO A 59 -0.46 -2.67 -8.79
C PRO A 59 0.15 -3.90 -9.49
N LEU A 60 1.19 -3.67 -10.30
CA LEU A 60 1.83 -4.67 -11.17
C LEU A 60 2.45 -5.86 -10.40
N LYS A 61 2.61 -5.77 -9.08
CA LYS A 61 3.20 -6.79 -8.22
C LYS A 61 2.43 -6.90 -6.90
N SER A 62 1.90 -8.08 -6.60
CA SER A 62 1.11 -8.35 -5.38
C SER A 62 1.87 -8.14 -4.07
N LYS A 63 3.22 -8.27 -4.07
CA LYS A 63 4.08 -8.03 -2.89
C LYS A 63 4.33 -6.55 -2.55
N THR A 64 3.85 -5.65 -3.38
CA THR A 64 4.00 -4.20 -3.20
C THR A 64 2.68 -3.50 -3.47
N PHE A 65 1.58 -4.20 -3.19
CA PHE A 65 0.24 -3.75 -3.49
C PHE A 65 -0.08 -2.43 -2.80
N TRP A 66 0.11 -2.38 -1.49
CA TRP A 66 -0.20 -1.20 -0.68
C TRP A 66 0.86 -0.13 -0.82
N PHE A 67 2.12 -0.50 -1.05
CA PHE A 67 3.16 0.48 -1.36
C PHE A 67 2.85 1.26 -2.65
N GLY A 68 2.49 0.57 -3.73
CA GLY A 68 2.12 1.21 -5.00
C GLY A 68 0.82 2.02 -4.87
N THR A 69 -0.13 1.52 -4.09
CA THR A 69 -1.38 2.24 -3.76
C THR A 69 -1.08 3.53 -2.99
N TRP A 70 -0.21 3.46 -1.99
CA TRP A 70 0.19 4.58 -1.15
C TRP A 70 0.87 5.68 -1.96
N LEU A 71 1.79 5.34 -2.85
CA LEU A 71 2.42 6.32 -3.75
C LEU A 71 1.37 7.05 -4.62
N ARG A 72 0.43 6.33 -5.21
CA ARG A 72 -0.64 6.95 -6.02
C ARG A 72 -1.61 7.77 -5.20
N ILE A 73 -1.96 7.34 -3.99
CA ILE A 73 -2.79 8.12 -3.07
C ILE A 73 -2.09 9.43 -2.71
N ARG A 74 -0.80 9.37 -2.35
CA ARG A 74 -0.02 10.57 -2.04
C ARG A 74 0.05 11.54 -3.21
N ASP A 75 0.27 11.04 -4.42
CA ASP A 75 0.23 11.83 -5.65
C ASP A 75 -1.16 12.47 -5.86
N LEU A 76 -2.22 11.68 -5.73
CA LEU A 76 -3.61 12.12 -5.92
C LEU A 76 -4.08 13.18 -4.92
N TYR A 77 -3.58 13.14 -3.68
CA TYR A 77 -3.85 14.16 -2.65
C TYR A 77 -2.74 15.20 -2.52
N GLN A 78 -1.72 15.17 -3.40
CA GLN A 78 -0.57 16.08 -3.39
C GLN A 78 0.14 16.15 -2.02
N ILE A 79 0.26 15.00 -1.34
CA ILE A 79 0.91 14.85 -0.03
C ILE A 79 2.37 14.47 -0.25
N ASN A 80 3.24 15.49 -0.17
CA ASN A 80 4.69 15.36 -0.35
C ASN A 80 5.39 14.63 0.80
#